data_AF-A0A7J4E5J2-F1
#
_entry.id   AF-A0A7J4E5J2-F1
#
_cell.length_a   1.000
_cell.length_b   1.000
_cell.length_c   1.000
_cell.angle_alpha   90.00
_cell.angle_beta   90.00
_cell.angle_gamma   90.00
#
_symmetry.space_group_name_H-M   'P 1'
#
loop_
_entity.id
_entity.type
_entity.pdbx_description
1 polymer ?
#
loop_
_entity_poly.entity_id
_entity_poly.type
_entity_poly.pdbx_seq_one_letter_code
_entity_poly.pdbx_strand_id
1 'polypeptide(L)'
;VADVAELLHLAQPEEMLEKLRGLQLNERVDAMLSELVGEVERLIGERWSPDLECEKAIDEGQAEIENYVSRMEKLTGFERGTVGKYQKGLLVHCFFDPWYVEDERSELWGVEFYPILNVLNVQPPYAFFDALRRGLLAREAAHLFTPTVMEGMEKAYEQMDYCAYRILEEAAEAELWEYVRHGLREESKNFDGINYYLEWEALVGGDFLSKMFSRLKSIGRFRSKIDLAEYQAVADSLALKPKPISLTLDEASILRLLCEKPLISASELSQRTGMSIPTVQKLLKSLRIKANIWPSLLVDTNKFGVIGFLVSLKGRPGITSELIEAIWAFPYCGRIYKVFGEMDLLCYFHIPAR
;
A
#
# COMPACT_ATOMS: atom_id res chain seq x y z
N VAL A 1 5.96 12.94 12.38
CA VAL A 1 6.19 12.48 10.97
C VAL A 1 4.96 12.77 10.12
N ALA A 2 3.75 12.50 10.61
CA ALA A 2 2.50 12.99 10.03
C ALA A 2 2.47 14.54 9.94
N ASP A 3 3.16 15.20 10.88
CA ASP A 3 3.25 16.66 10.98
C ASP A 3 3.83 17.34 9.72
N VAL A 4 4.63 16.64 8.90
CA VAL A 4 5.29 17.26 7.73
C VAL A 4 4.27 17.78 6.72
N ALA A 5 3.18 17.05 6.47
CA ALA A 5 2.14 17.47 5.53
C ALA A 5 1.27 18.61 6.09
N GLU A 6 0.99 18.58 7.40
CA GLU A 6 0.24 19.63 8.12
C GLU A 6 1.02 20.95 8.22
N LEU A 7 2.35 20.87 8.33
CA LEU A 7 3.24 22.03 8.40
C LEU A 7 3.31 22.85 7.11
N LEU A 8 2.97 22.25 5.98
CA LEU A 8 2.95 22.91 4.67
C LEU A 8 1.74 23.81 4.49
N HIS A 9 0.70 23.63 5.32
CA HIS A 9 -0.50 24.45 5.31
C HIS A 9 -0.25 25.73 6.13
N LEU A 10 -0.09 26.87 5.43
CA LEU A 10 -0.13 28.24 5.99
C LEU A 10 1.11 28.79 6.75
N ALA A 11 2.32 28.31 6.50
CA ALA A 11 3.54 28.94 7.02
C ALA A 11 4.34 29.62 5.90
N GLN A 12 4.87 30.83 6.14
CA GLN A 12 5.95 31.38 5.31
C GLN A 12 7.12 30.36 5.32
N PRO A 13 7.88 30.20 4.22
CA PRO A 13 8.96 29.21 4.13
C PRO A 13 9.89 29.17 5.34
N GLU A 14 10.16 30.33 5.96
CA GLU A 14 10.99 30.47 7.16
C GLU A 14 10.36 29.84 8.41
N GLU A 15 9.05 30.00 8.62
CA GLU A 15 8.31 29.40 9.74
C GLU A 15 8.15 27.88 9.54
N MET A 16 8.04 27.45 8.28
CA MET A 16 8.04 26.04 7.90
C MET A 16 9.39 25.37 8.19
N LEU A 17 10.50 26.03 7.87
CA LEU A 17 11.85 25.54 8.14
C LEU A 17 12.11 25.36 9.65
N GLU A 18 11.68 26.29 10.49
CA GLU A 18 11.80 26.16 11.95
C GLU A 18 11.01 24.95 12.49
N LYS A 19 9.80 24.73 11.99
CA LYS A 19 8.97 23.61 12.42
C LYS A 19 9.50 22.26 11.91
N LEU A 20 10.00 22.18 10.67
CA LEU A 20 10.63 20.99 10.12
C LEU A 20 11.90 20.60 10.90
N ARG A 21 12.74 21.58 11.26
CA ARG A 21 13.96 21.36 12.09
C ARG A 21 13.64 20.94 13.53
N GLY A 22 12.43 21.21 14.02
CA GLY A 22 11.95 20.82 15.35
C GLY A 22 11.46 19.38 15.46
N LEU A 23 11.27 18.66 14.33
CA LEU A 23 10.77 17.30 14.34
C LEU A 23 11.86 16.30 14.77
N GLN A 24 11.68 15.64 15.92
CA GLN A 24 12.52 14.51 16.34
C GLN A 24 12.01 13.21 15.70
N LEU A 25 12.68 12.75 14.65
CA LEU A 25 12.29 11.55 13.90
C LEU A 25 13.40 10.49 13.94
N ASN A 26 13.12 9.30 13.40
CA ASN A 26 14.06 8.20 13.34
C ASN A 26 15.04 8.36 12.16
N GLU A 27 16.25 7.77 12.27
CA GLU A 27 17.37 7.94 11.30
C GLU A 27 16.99 7.72 9.82
N ARG A 28 15.96 6.92 9.53
CA ARG A 28 15.49 6.63 8.17
C ARG A 28 14.69 7.78 7.56
N VAL A 29 13.96 8.53 8.37
CA VAL A 29 13.19 9.71 7.94
C VAL A 29 14.08 10.95 7.89
N ASP A 30 15.19 10.99 8.64
CA ASP A 30 16.13 12.13 8.63
C ASP A 30 16.72 12.44 7.25
N ALA A 31 17.05 11.41 6.44
CA ALA A 31 17.59 11.63 5.10
C ALA A 31 16.56 12.28 4.15
N MET A 32 15.30 11.88 4.28
CA MET A 32 14.19 12.35 3.44
C MET A 32 13.68 13.71 3.91
N LEU A 33 13.71 13.94 5.22
CA LEU A 33 13.49 15.25 5.81
C LEU A 33 14.62 16.21 5.43
N SER A 34 15.85 15.74 5.32
CA SER A 34 17.00 16.57 4.88
C SER A 34 16.84 17.05 3.44
N GLU A 35 16.25 16.23 2.56
CA GLU A 35 15.93 16.60 1.19
C GLU A 35 14.84 17.69 1.15
N LEU A 36 13.74 17.47 1.88
CA LEU A 36 12.67 18.46 2.02
C LEU A 36 13.16 19.77 2.67
N VAL A 37 14.00 19.67 3.70
CA VAL A 37 14.64 20.83 4.36
C VAL A 37 15.57 21.55 3.38
N GLY A 38 16.33 20.82 2.57
CA GLY A 38 17.17 21.39 1.52
C GLY A 38 16.36 22.13 0.45
N GLU A 39 15.19 21.61 0.06
CA GLU A 39 14.26 22.29 -0.83
C GLU A 39 13.73 23.59 -0.20
N VAL A 40 13.30 23.56 1.06
CA VAL A 40 12.85 24.77 1.78
C VAL A 40 13.97 25.80 1.91
N GLU A 41 15.18 25.38 2.27
CA GLU A 41 16.36 26.25 2.37
C GLU A 41 16.73 26.89 1.02
N ARG A 42 16.62 26.13 -0.07
CA ARG A 42 16.80 26.65 -1.43
C ARG A 42 15.77 27.72 -1.76
N LEU A 43 14.48 27.45 -1.51
CA LEU A 43 13.39 28.40 -1.75
C LEU A 43 13.57 29.71 -0.95
N ILE A 44 13.99 29.62 0.32
CA ILE A 44 14.32 30.80 1.13
C ILE A 44 15.53 31.56 0.56
N GLY A 45 16.60 30.83 0.19
CA GLY A 45 17.82 31.42 -0.33
C GLY A 45 17.63 32.17 -1.65
N GLU A 46 16.70 31.72 -2.49
CA GLU A 46 16.38 32.30 -3.78
C GLU A 46 15.45 33.53 -3.69
N ARG A 47 15.01 33.93 -2.48
CA ARG A 47 13.99 34.99 -2.25
C ARG A 47 12.73 34.73 -3.08
N TRP A 48 12.29 33.49 -3.01
CA TRP A 48 11.18 32.94 -3.76
C TRP A 48 9.91 33.81 -3.67
N SER A 49 9.19 33.93 -4.80
CA SER A 49 7.85 34.52 -4.84
C SER A 49 6.92 33.63 -5.65
N PRO A 50 5.71 33.31 -5.15
CA PRO A 50 4.75 32.45 -5.86
C PRO A 50 4.46 32.93 -7.29
N ASP A 51 4.44 34.25 -7.51
CA ASP A 51 4.08 34.87 -8.78
C ASP A 51 5.11 34.66 -9.91
N LEU A 52 6.37 34.32 -9.59
CA LEU A 52 7.46 34.18 -10.56
C LEU A 52 7.75 32.73 -10.98
N GLU A 53 7.37 31.73 -10.16
CA GLU A 53 7.72 30.32 -10.40
C GLU A 53 6.51 29.39 -10.61
N CYS A 54 5.28 29.90 -10.46
CA CYS A 54 4.07 29.10 -10.63
C CYS A 54 3.96 28.50 -12.04
N GLU A 55 4.34 29.23 -13.09
CA GLU A 55 4.28 28.71 -14.47
C GLU A 55 5.27 27.54 -14.68
N LYS A 56 6.50 27.67 -14.17
CA LYS A 56 7.51 26.61 -14.27
C LYS A 56 7.08 25.34 -13.51
N ALA A 57 6.58 25.50 -12.29
CA ALA A 57 6.09 24.40 -11.48
C ALA A 57 4.87 23.69 -12.11
N ILE A 58 4.00 24.46 -12.78
CA ILE A 58 2.88 23.91 -13.56
C ILE A 58 3.40 23.11 -14.77
N ASP A 59 4.35 23.63 -15.52
CA ASP A 59 4.95 22.95 -16.68
C ASP A 59 5.65 21.64 -16.27
N GLU A 60 6.39 21.67 -15.16
CA GLU A 60 7.01 20.49 -14.56
C GLU A 60 5.94 19.47 -14.11
N GLY A 61 4.87 19.93 -13.47
CA GLY A 61 3.74 19.08 -13.08
C GLY A 61 3.04 18.46 -14.28
N GLN A 62 2.93 19.21 -15.38
CA GLN A 62 2.34 18.73 -16.61
C GLN A 62 3.18 17.60 -17.25
N ALA A 63 4.52 17.72 -17.23
CA ALA A 63 5.40 16.68 -17.71
C ALA A 63 5.34 15.42 -16.81
N GLU A 64 5.31 15.61 -15.50
CA GLU A 64 5.23 14.53 -14.52
C GLU A 64 3.92 13.75 -14.64
N ILE A 65 2.76 14.41 -14.71
CA ILE A 65 1.47 13.72 -14.82
C ILE A 65 1.39 12.88 -16.09
N GLU A 66 1.93 13.37 -17.21
CA GLU A 66 1.94 12.66 -18.48
C GLU A 66 2.82 11.41 -18.44
N ASN A 67 3.95 11.49 -17.74
CA ASN A 67 4.81 10.35 -17.46
C ASN A 67 4.11 9.33 -16.54
N TYR A 68 3.48 9.78 -15.44
CA TYR A 68 2.77 8.90 -14.52
C TYR A 68 1.57 8.20 -15.16
N VAL A 69 0.84 8.89 -16.02
CA VAL A 69 -0.22 8.29 -16.86
C VAL A 69 0.37 7.18 -17.73
N SER A 70 1.49 7.44 -18.42
CA SER A 70 2.16 6.42 -19.24
C SER A 70 2.63 5.21 -18.42
N ARG A 71 3.00 5.42 -17.15
CA ARG A 71 3.36 4.34 -16.22
C ARG A 71 2.12 3.60 -15.71
N MET A 72 1.01 4.27 -15.47
CA MET A 72 -0.27 3.64 -15.15
C MET A 72 -0.76 2.75 -16.28
N GLU A 73 -0.55 3.16 -17.54
CA GLU A 73 -0.87 2.31 -18.70
C GLU A 73 -0.07 1.00 -18.66
N LYS A 74 1.22 1.07 -18.34
CA LYS A 74 2.09 -0.13 -18.17
C LYS A 74 1.68 -0.97 -16.95
N LEU A 75 1.36 -0.34 -15.83
CA LEU A 75 1.04 -1.01 -14.57
C LEU A 75 -0.29 -1.76 -14.63
N THR A 76 -1.31 -1.13 -15.23
CA THR A 76 -2.67 -1.66 -15.29
C THR A 76 -2.93 -2.47 -16.56
N GLY A 77 -2.17 -2.22 -17.63
CA GLY A 77 -2.42 -2.77 -18.96
C GLY A 77 -3.61 -2.13 -19.70
N PHE A 78 -4.10 -0.99 -19.21
CA PHE A 78 -5.16 -0.22 -19.86
C PHE A 78 -4.58 1.04 -20.50
N GLU A 79 -5.03 1.36 -21.71
CA GLU A 79 -4.75 2.67 -22.30
C GLU A 79 -5.57 3.75 -21.58
N ARG A 80 -5.01 4.95 -21.46
CA ARG A 80 -5.67 6.11 -20.87
C ARG A 80 -7.04 6.37 -21.51
N GLY A 81 -8.04 6.68 -20.68
CA GLY A 81 -9.42 6.89 -21.12
C GLY A 81 -10.21 5.61 -21.44
N THR A 82 -9.59 4.43 -21.41
CA THR A 82 -10.32 3.16 -21.54
C THR A 82 -10.83 2.62 -20.22
N VAL A 83 -10.35 3.16 -19.10
CA VAL A 83 -10.75 2.84 -17.73
C VAL A 83 -10.74 4.11 -16.89
N GLY A 84 -11.57 4.15 -15.86
CA GLY A 84 -11.68 5.29 -14.96
C GLY A 84 -12.21 6.54 -15.65
N LYS A 85 -11.65 7.69 -15.26
CA LYS A 85 -12.15 9.03 -15.60
C LYS A 85 -11.16 9.87 -16.41
N TYR A 86 -10.03 9.29 -16.82
CA TYR A 86 -9.03 10.03 -17.59
C TYR A 86 -9.63 10.62 -18.87
N GLN A 87 -9.45 11.93 -19.07
CA GLN A 87 -9.81 12.64 -20.29
C GLN A 87 -8.56 13.18 -20.98
N LYS A 88 -8.48 12.99 -22.31
CA LYS A 88 -7.33 13.44 -23.10
C LYS A 88 -7.18 14.96 -23.05
N GLY A 89 -5.95 15.43 -22.91
CA GLY A 89 -5.64 16.86 -22.79
C GLY A 89 -5.85 17.40 -21.38
N LEU A 90 -5.64 16.55 -20.36
CA LEU A 90 -5.62 16.95 -18.96
C LEU A 90 -4.56 18.04 -18.74
N LEU A 91 -4.97 19.15 -18.12
CA LEU A 91 -4.08 20.24 -17.77
C LEU A 91 -3.79 20.24 -16.27
N VAL A 92 -2.52 20.35 -15.88
CA VAL A 92 -2.14 20.70 -14.51
C VAL A 92 -2.23 22.20 -14.36
N HIS A 93 -2.80 22.66 -13.25
CA HIS A 93 -2.83 24.07 -12.91
C HIS A 93 -2.62 24.23 -11.41
N CYS A 94 -2.27 25.43 -11.00
CA CYS A 94 -2.25 25.85 -9.61
C CYS A 94 -3.05 27.14 -9.48
N PHE A 95 -4.21 27.08 -8.83
CA PHE A 95 -4.99 28.26 -8.45
C PHE A 95 -5.62 28.06 -7.07
N PHE A 96 -5.89 29.18 -6.40
CA PHE A 96 -6.64 29.17 -5.14
C PHE A 96 -8.11 28.84 -5.40
N ASP A 97 -8.58 27.72 -4.84
CA ASP A 97 -10.02 27.41 -4.81
C ASP A 97 -10.66 28.03 -3.56
N PRO A 98 -11.53 29.06 -3.71
CA PRO A 98 -12.18 29.72 -2.58
C PRO A 98 -13.21 28.84 -1.85
N TRP A 99 -13.55 27.68 -2.40
CA TRP A 99 -14.49 26.71 -1.82
C TRP A 99 -13.82 25.47 -1.24
N TYR A 100 -12.50 25.33 -1.40
CA TYR A 100 -11.79 24.18 -0.90
C TYR A 100 -11.47 24.34 0.59
N VAL A 101 -12.05 23.46 1.39
CA VAL A 101 -11.80 23.34 2.82
C VAL A 101 -11.29 21.92 3.04
N GLU A 102 -10.01 21.78 3.37
CA GLU A 102 -9.48 20.51 3.84
C GLU A 102 -10.01 20.27 5.25
N ASP A 103 -10.81 19.22 5.43
CA ASP A 103 -11.12 18.68 6.75
C ASP A 103 -10.51 17.28 6.88
N GLU A 104 -10.44 16.76 8.11
CA GLU A 104 -9.85 15.43 8.41
C GLU A 104 -10.45 14.27 7.57
N ARG A 105 -11.56 14.49 6.85
CA ARG A 105 -12.28 13.49 6.06
C ARG A 105 -12.07 13.63 4.54
N SER A 106 -11.32 14.63 4.08
CA SER A 106 -11.01 14.78 2.66
C SER A 106 -10.33 13.50 2.14
N GLU A 107 -10.90 12.89 1.10
CA GLU A 107 -10.38 11.63 0.55
C GLU A 107 -9.16 11.85 -0.38
N LEU A 108 -8.95 13.07 -0.87
CA LEU A 108 -7.87 13.41 -1.80
C LEU A 108 -7.34 14.82 -1.45
N TRP A 109 -6.27 14.85 -0.65
CA TRP A 109 -5.67 16.10 -0.15
C TRP A 109 -4.73 16.74 -1.17
N GLY A 110 -4.61 18.06 -1.14
CA GLY A 110 -3.62 18.84 -1.88
C GLY A 110 -3.77 18.91 -3.39
N VAL A 111 -4.66 18.11 -3.98
CA VAL A 111 -4.97 18.14 -5.42
C VAL A 111 -6.44 17.83 -5.64
N GLU A 112 -7.09 18.59 -6.51
CA GLU A 112 -8.49 18.40 -6.92
C GLU A 112 -8.60 18.27 -8.44
N PHE A 113 -9.33 17.27 -8.92
CA PHE A 113 -9.62 17.11 -10.34
C PHE A 113 -10.98 17.72 -10.70
N TYR A 114 -11.00 18.73 -11.57
CA TYR A 114 -12.21 19.36 -12.09
C TYR A 114 -12.60 18.75 -13.44
N PRO A 115 -13.56 17.81 -13.50
CA PRO A 115 -13.81 17.02 -14.71
C PRO A 115 -14.41 17.84 -15.86
N ILE A 116 -15.08 18.95 -15.55
CA ILE A 116 -15.70 19.86 -16.54
C ILE A 116 -14.63 20.64 -17.29
N LEU A 117 -13.58 21.07 -16.58
CA LEU A 117 -12.48 21.84 -17.15
C LEU A 117 -11.36 20.94 -17.67
N ASN A 118 -11.38 19.64 -17.30
CA ASN A 118 -10.29 18.71 -17.48
C ASN A 118 -8.97 19.26 -16.91
N VAL A 119 -9.06 19.82 -15.70
CA VAL A 119 -7.94 20.45 -14.99
C VAL A 119 -7.70 19.70 -13.69
N LEU A 120 -6.44 19.38 -13.44
CA LEU A 120 -5.93 18.91 -12.16
C LEU A 120 -5.32 20.10 -11.42
N ASN A 121 -6.01 20.60 -10.40
CA ASN A 121 -5.53 21.73 -9.62
C ASN A 121 -4.69 21.25 -8.45
N VAL A 122 -3.38 21.54 -8.48
CA VAL A 122 -2.48 21.33 -7.36
C VAL A 122 -2.53 22.58 -6.49
N GLN A 123 -2.78 22.43 -5.20
CA GLN A 123 -2.83 23.60 -4.34
C GLN A 123 -1.46 24.29 -4.26
N PRO A 124 -1.43 25.63 -4.14
CA PRO A 124 -0.18 26.39 -4.15
C PRO A 124 0.92 25.86 -3.23
N PRO A 125 0.68 25.51 -1.95
CA PRO A 125 1.76 25.03 -1.09
C PRO A 125 2.44 23.78 -1.67
N TYR A 126 1.67 22.84 -2.21
CA TYR A 126 2.19 21.58 -2.73
C TYR A 126 2.78 21.68 -4.14
N ALA A 127 2.43 22.72 -4.89
CA ALA A 127 2.98 22.95 -6.23
C ALA A 127 4.50 23.23 -6.20
N PHE A 128 5.07 23.61 -5.06
CA PHE A 128 6.47 24.03 -4.95
C PHE A 128 7.38 23.04 -4.20
N PHE A 129 6.83 21.94 -3.69
CA PHE A 129 7.60 20.84 -3.08
C PHE A 129 7.66 19.66 -4.02
N ASP A 130 8.78 19.46 -4.72
CA ASP A 130 8.86 18.53 -5.84
C ASP A 130 8.51 17.10 -5.43
N ALA A 131 9.10 16.61 -4.34
CA ALA A 131 8.86 15.24 -3.89
C ALA A 131 7.38 15.00 -3.51
N LEU A 132 6.72 16.00 -2.92
CA LEU A 132 5.31 15.89 -2.53
C LEU A 132 4.37 16.10 -3.72
N ARG A 133 4.67 17.08 -4.59
CA ARG A 133 3.99 17.32 -5.87
C ARG A 133 3.96 16.04 -6.71
N ARG A 134 5.12 15.39 -6.86
CA ARG A 134 5.26 14.12 -7.59
C ARG A 134 4.40 13.01 -6.98
N GLY A 135 4.43 12.85 -5.66
CA GLY A 135 3.58 11.88 -4.96
C GLY A 135 2.08 12.12 -5.18
N LEU A 136 1.65 13.38 -5.05
CA LEU A 136 0.27 13.79 -5.27
C LEU A 136 -0.17 13.59 -6.73
N LEU A 137 0.64 14.02 -7.69
CA LEU A 137 0.36 13.81 -9.12
C LEU A 137 0.34 12.33 -9.49
N ALA A 138 1.22 11.50 -8.90
CA ALA A 138 1.19 10.06 -9.08
C ALA A 138 -0.11 9.43 -8.53
N ARG A 139 -0.58 9.87 -7.36
CA ARG A 139 -1.88 9.47 -6.81
C ARG A 139 -3.03 9.86 -7.73
N GLU A 140 -3.00 11.07 -8.28
CA GLU A 140 -4.07 11.52 -9.19
C GLU A 140 -4.03 10.81 -10.54
N ALA A 141 -2.85 10.49 -11.07
CA ALA A 141 -2.75 9.59 -12.23
C ALA A 141 -3.41 8.24 -11.91
N ALA A 142 -3.21 7.69 -10.72
CA ALA A 142 -3.85 6.46 -10.29
C ALA A 142 -5.38 6.61 -10.11
N HIS A 143 -5.83 7.71 -9.53
CA HIS A 143 -7.24 8.05 -9.38
C HIS A 143 -7.95 8.13 -10.74
N LEU A 144 -7.34 8.79 -11.73
CA LEU A 144 -7.89 8.90 -13.09
C LEU A 144 -8.04 7.55 -13.80
N PHE A 145 -7.23 6.55 -13.43
CA PHE A 145 -7.34 5.18 -13.93
C PHE A 145 -8.25 4.29 -13.10
N THR A 146 -8.63 4.71 -11.89
CA THR A 146 -9.41 3.88 -10.96
C THR A 146 -10.74 3.49 -11.60
N PRO A 147 -11.07 2.18 -11.70
CA PRO A 147 -12.32 1.74 -12.28
C PRO A 147 -13.53 2.38 -11.59
N THR A 148 -14.48 2.88 -12.38
CA THR A 148 -15.66 3.61 -11.87
C THR A 148 -16.52 2.80 -10.91
N VAL A 149 -16.48 1.46 -11.00
CA VAL A 149 -17.16 0.56 -10.07
C VAL A 149 -16.66 0.68 -8.63
N MET A 150 -15.42 1.16 -8.43
CA MET A 150 -14.85 1.43 -7.11
C MET A 150 -15.30 2.78 -6.54
N GLU A 151 -16.05 3.59 -7.30
CA GLU A 151 -16.50 4.90 -6.82
C GLU A 151 -17.48 4.76 -5.64
N GLY A 152 -17.04 5.22 -4.47
CA GLY A 152 -17.77 5.09 -3.21
C GLY A 152 -17.55 3.75 -2.49
N MET A 153 -16.58 2.95 -2.92
CA MET A 153 -16.06 1.84 -2.11
C MET A 153 -15.24 2.43 -0.95
N GLU A 154 -15.49 1.96 0.28
CA GLU A 154 -14.67 2.31 1.43
C GLU A 154 -13.19 2.00 1.12
N LYS A 155 -12.29 2.97 1.38
CA LYS A 155 -10.84 2.83 1.17
C LYS A 155 -10.39 2.60 -0.27
N ALA A 156 -11.18 3.02 -1.27
CA ALA A 156 -10.73 3.01 -2.67
C ALA A 156 -9.41 3.76 -2.89
N TYR A 157 -9.18 4.82 -2.12
CA TYR A 157 -7.96 5.62 -2.14
C TYR A 157 -6.69 4.84 -1.79
N GLU A 158 -6.75 3.77 -0.99
CA GLU A 158 -5.56 2.97 -0.65
C GLU A 158 -5.00 2.27 -1.89
N GLN A 159 -5.85 1.86 -2.84
CA GLN A 159 -5.39 1.34 -4.11
C GLN A 159 -4.71 2.43 -4.94
N MET A 160 -5.20 3.67 -4.87
CA MET A 160 -4.60 4.81 -5.56
C MET A 160 -3.22 5.12 -4.99
N ASP A 161 -3.10 5.14 -3.66
CA ASP A 161 -1.83 5.36 -2.96
C ASP A 161 -0.82 4.25 -3.24
N TYR A 162 -1.28 3.00 -3.31
CA TYR A 162 -0.43 1.89 -3.73
C TYR A 162 -0.01 1.98 -5.20
N CYS A 163 -0.91 2.35 -6.10
CA CYS A 163 -0.54 2.60 -7.50
C CYS A 163 0.49 3.74 -7.61
N ALA A 164 0.30 4.83 -6.87
CA ALA A 164 1.25 5.94 -6.78
C ALA A 164 2.64 5.46 -6.34
N TYR A 165 2.69 4.70 -5.24
CA TYR A 165 3.90 4.05 -4.74
C TYR A 165 4.64 3.23 -5.83
N ARG A 166 3.90 2.61 -6.76
CA ARG A 166 4.46 1.78 -7.85
C ARG A 166 4.88 2.57 -9.08
N ILE A 167 4.29 3.73 -9.32
CA ILE A 167 4.58 4.58 -10.50
C ILE A 167 5.49 5.76 -10.19
N LEU A 168 5.97 5.93 -8.97
CA LEU A 168 7.04 6.88 -8.65
C LEU A 168 8.39 6.37 -9.19
N GLU A 169 9.23 7.28 -9.69
CA GLU A 169 10.48 6.95 -10.42
C GLU A 169 11.58 6.54 -9.47
N GLU A 170 11.77 7.33 -8.44
CA GLU A 170 12.85 7.11 -7.51
C GLU A 170 12.37 6.27 -6.32
N ALA A 171 13.21 5.32 -5.91
CA ALA A 171 12.91 4.51 -4.72
C ALA A 171 12.76 5.38 -3.47
N ALA A 172 13.48 6.51 -3.41
CA ALA A 172 13.38 7.48 -2.32
C ALA A 172 12.00 8.17 -2.31
N GLU A 173 11.48 8.60 -3.47
CA GLU A 173 10.14 9.19 -3.60
C GLU A 173 9.04 8.20 -3.20
N ALA A 174 9.14 6.94 -3.65
CA ALA A 174 8.18 5.91 -3.28
C ALA A 174 8.21 5.63 -1.77
N GLU A 175 9.41 5.57 -1.16
CA GLU A 175 9.53 5.48 0.29
C GLU A 175 8.95 6.73 0.98
N LEU A 176 9.14 7.94 0.45
CA LEU A 176 8.55 9.18 1.00
C LEU A 176 7.04 9.15 0.97
N TRP A 177 6.48 8.75 -0.16
CA TRP A 177 5.03 8.63 -0.32
C TRP A 177 4.43 7.65 0.67
N GLU A 178 5.10 6.52 0.93
CA GLU A 178 4.68 5.55 1.94
C GLU A 178 4.51 6.21 3.33
N TYR A 179 5.30 7.22 3.68
CA TYR A 179 5.17 7.88 4.99
C TYR A 179 4.27 9.13 4.95
N VAL A 180 4.47 10.04 3.99
CA VAL A 180 3.84 11.38 4.02
C VAL A 180 2.34 11.30 3.77
N ARG A 181 1.86 10.30 3.03
CA ARG A 181 0.42 10.10 2.81
C ARG A 181 -0.39 9.94 4.11
N HIS A 182 0.25 9.46 5.18
CA HIS A 182 -0.36 9.35 6.50
C HIS A 182 -0.51 10.68 7.23
N GLY A 183 0.34 11.65 6.92
CA GLY A 183 0.20 13.03 7.39
C GLY A 183 -0.90 13.78 6.66
N LEU A 184 -1.15 13.43 5.41
CA LEU A 184 -2.28 13.97 4.64
C LEU A 184 -3.62 13.38 5.09
N ARG A 185 -3.67 12.24 5.79
CA ARG A 185 -4.94 11.61 6.17
C ARG A 185 -4.84 10.78 7.44
N GLU A 186 -5.50 11.21 8.51
CA GLU A 186 -5.57 10.47 9.78
C GLU A 186 -6.13 9.05 9.61
N GLU A 187 -7.17 8.86 8.79
CA GLU A 187 -7.78 7.54 8.57
C GLU A 187 -6.81 6.50 7.99
N SER A 188 -5.87 6.95 7.16
CA SER A 188 -4.84 6.05 6.61
C SER A 188 -3.88 5.56 7.68
N LYS A 189 -3.70 6.27 8.81
CA LYS A 189 -2.85 5.79 9.92
C LYS A 189 -3.38 4.50 10.55
N ASN A 190 -4.69 4.27 10.45
CA ASN A 190 -5.35 3.08 11.00
C ASN A 190 -5.33 1.88 10.05
N PHE A 191 -4.92 2.07 8.78
CA PHE A 191 -4.90 1.01 7.79
C PHE A 191 -3.66 1.09 6.90
N ASP A 192 -2.80 0.08 6.98
CA ASP A 192 -1.58 0.00 6.20
C ASP A 192 -1.85 -0.54 4.78
N GLY A 193 -2.48 0.30 3.94
CA GLY A 193 -2.93 -0.12 2.62
C GLY A 193 -1.81 -0.49 1.66
N ILE A 194 -0.66 0.20 1.70
CA ILE A 194 0.48 -0.16 0.84
C ILE A 194 0.98 -1.57 1.17
N ASN A 195 1.19 -1.90 2.44
CA ASN A 195 1.64 -3.26 2.79
C ASN A 195 0.57 -4.31 2.49
N TYR A 196 -0.71 -4.00 2.69
CA TYR A 196 -1.81 -4.87 2.27
C TYR A 196 -1.74 -5.24 0.77
N TYR A 197 -1.52 -4.28 -0.11
CA TYR A 197 -1.41 -4.57 -1.55
C TYR A 197 -0.09 -5.23 -1.94
N LEU A 198 1.00 -4.95 -1.23
CA LEU A 198 2.28 -5.65 -1.41
C LEU A 198 2.15 -7.14 -1.06
N GLU A 199 1.38 -7.49 -0.02
CA GLU A 199 1.09 -8.89 0.34
C GLU A 199 0.31 -9.59 -0.78
N TRP A 200 -0.72 -8.94 -1.33
CA TRP A 200 -1.47 -9.48 -2.46
C TRP A 200 -0.61 -9.66 -3.71
N GLU A 201 0.24 -8.68 -4.02
CA GLU A 201 1.17 -8.80 -5.13
C GLU A 201 2.19 -9.92 -4.91
N ALA A 202 2.67 -10.14 -3.69
CA ALA A 202 3.55 -11.25 -3.39
C ALA A 202 2.89 -12.61 -3.65
N LEU A 203 1.59 -12.75 -3.33
CA LEU A 203 0.83 -13.99 -3.55
C LEU A 203 0.48 -14.21 -5.03
N VAL A 204 -0.03 -13.18 -5.71
CA VAL A 204 -0.55 -13.28 -7.08
C VAL A 204 0.56 -13.10 -8.13
N GLY A 205 1.59 -12.35 -7.78
CA GLY A 205 2.70 -11.91 -8.62
C GLY A 205 2.55 -10.49 -9.16
N GLY A 206 3.60 -10.00 -9.84
CA GLY A 206 3.69 -8.63 -10.36
C GLY A 206 2.64 -8.20 -11.41
N ASP A 207 1.75 -9.09 -11.82
CA ASP A 207 0.59 -8.81 -12.67
C ASP A 207 -0.72 -8.62 -11.86
N PHE A 208 -0.62 -8.56 -10.53
CA PHE A 208 -1.74 -8.39 -9.61
C PHE A 208 -2.63 -7.21 -9.97
N LEU A 209 -2.06 -6.00 -10.09
CA LEU A 209 -2.83 -4.79 -10.39
C LEU A 209 -3.53 -4.86 -11.75
N SER A 210 -2.83 -5.32 -12.79
CA SER A 210 -3.45 -5.48 -14.11
C SER A 210 -4.62 -6.47 -14.10
N LYS A 211 -4.47 -7.61 -13.40
CA LYS A 211 -5.57 -8.58 -13.22
C LYS A 211 -6.72 -7.98 -12.41
N MET A 212 -6.42 -7.26 -11.34
CA MET A 212 -7.42 -6.61 -10.49
C MET A 212 -8.24 -5.59 -11.30
N PHE A 213 -7.57 -4.69 -12.02
CA PHE A 213 -8.22 -3.70 -12.89
C PHE A 213 -9.08 -4.37 -13.97
N SER A 214 -8.59 -5.44 -14.58
CA SER A 214 -9.34 -6.21 -15.58
C SER A 214 -10.62 -6.83 -15.02
N ARG A 215 -10.55 -7.40 -13.81
CA ARG A 215 -11.73 -7.94 -13.11
C ARG A 215 -12.72 -6.85 -12.75
N LEU A 216 -12.25 -5.74 -12.17
CA LEU A 216 -13.09 -4.60 -11.80
C LEU A 216 -13.77 -3.98 -13.01
N LYS A 217 -13.05 -3.76 -14.12
CA LYS A 217 -13.64 -3.27 -15.38
C LYS A 217 -14.70 -4.22 -15.90
N SER A 218 -14.51 -5.53 -15.79
CA SER A 218 -15.51 -6.53 -16.16
C SER A 218 -16.76 -6.46 -15.27
N ILE A 219 -16.60 -6.30 -13.95
CA ILE A 219 -17.70 -6.17 -13.00
C ILE A 219 -18.47 -4.86 -13.26
N GLY A 220 -17.75 -3.76 -13.53
CA GLY A 220 -18.31 -2.45 -13.84
C GLY A 220 -19.22 -2.41 -15.07
N ARG A 221 -19.16 -3.42 -15.96
CA ARG A 221 -20.12 -3.54 -17.08
C ARG A 221 -21.53 -3.89 -16.63
N PHE A 222 -21.67 -4.54 -15.48
CA PHE A 222 -22.93 -5.06 -14.97
C PHE A 222 -23.40 -4.34 -13.71
N ARG A 223 -22.48 -3.66 -13.02
CA ARG A 223 -22.74 -3.00 -11.74
C ARG A 223 -22.12 -1.62 -11.73
N SER A 224 -22.82 -0.68 -11.11
CA SER A 224 -22.34 0.69 -10.91
C SER A 224 -21.37 0.80 -9.75
N LYS A 225 -21.46 -0.08 -8.74
CA LYS A 225 -20.64 -0.04 -7.51
C LYS A 225 -20.30 -1.44 -6.97
N ILE A 226 -19.17 -1.52 -6.27
CA ILE A 226 -18.70 -2.67 -5.50
C ILE A 226 -18.40 -2.22 -4.06
N ASP A 227 -18.65 -3.06 -3.07
CA ASP A 227 -18.22 -2.82 -1.69
C ASP A 227 -16.82 -3.41 -1.39
N LEU A 228 -16.29 -3.13 -0.20
CA LEU A 228 -14.95 -3.58 0.19
C LEU A 228 -14.86 -5.12 0.30
N ALA A 229 -15.92 -5.79 0.78
CA ALA A 229 -15.93 -7.24 0.95
C ALA A 229 -15.91 -7.96 -0.42
N GLU A 230 -16.67 -7.43 -1.38
CA GLU A 230 -16.68 -7.89 -2.75
C GLU A 230 -15.34 -7.63 -3.45
N TYR A 231 -14.71 -6.47 -3.20
CA TYR A 231 -13.36 -6.19 -3.68
C TYR A 231 -12.34 -7.21 -3.14
N GLN A 232 -12.40 -7.51 -1.84
CA GLN A 232 -11.56 -8.52 -1.20
C GLN A 232 -11.78 -9.91 -1.80
N ALA A 233 -13.04 -10.30 -2.04
CA ALA A 233 -13.35 -11.57 -2.69
C ALA A 233 -12.75 -11.67 -4.11
N VAL A 234 -12.66 -10.56 -4.84
CA VAL A 234 -11.93 -10.53 -6.13
C VAL A 234 -10.44 -10.75 -5.91
N ALA A 235 -9.81 -10.06 -4.94
CA ALA A 235 -8.40 -10.27 -4.60
C ALA A 235 -8.11 -11.73 -4.19
N ASP A 236 -8.93 -12.31 -3.31
CA ASP A 236 -8.88 -13.72 -2.91
C ASP A 236 -8.93 -14.66 -4.12
N SER A 237 -9.85 -14.38 -5.05
CA SER A 237 -10.01 -15.20 -6.26
C SER A 237 -8.76 -15.19 -7.14
N LEU A 238 -8.01 -14.08 -7.16
CA LEU A 238 -6.74 -13.98 -7.90
C LEU A 238 -5.63 -14.78 -7.22
N ALA A 239 -5.67 -14.91 -5.89
CA ALA A 239 -4.68 -15.64 -5.11
C ALA A 239 -4.91 -17.15 -5.02
N LEU A 240 -6.03 -17.68 -5.54
CA LEU A 240 -6.29 -19.13 -5.62
C LEU A 240 -5.23 -19.92 -6.41
N LYS A 241 -4.38 -19.24 -7.18
CA LYS A 241 -3.23 -19.81 -7.88
C LYS A 241 -1.96 -19.03 -7.51
N PRO A 242 -1.42 -19.22 -6.29
CA PRO A 242 -0.29 -18.45 -5.83
C PRO A 242 0.93 -18.73 -6.70
N LYS A 243 1.70 -17.69 -7.02
CA LYS A 243 2.97 -17.88 -7.74
C LYS A 243 4.05 -18.39 -6.77
N PRO A 244 5.02 -19.19 -7.25
CA PRO A 244 6.18 -19.55 -6.44
C PRO A 244 6.90 -18.28 -5.97
N ILE A 245 7.14 -18.17 -4.66
CA ILE A 245 7.86 -17.05 -4.07
C ILE A 245 9.33 -17.14 -4.52
N SER A 246 9.86 -16.04 -5.07
CA SER A 246 11.27 -15.89 -5.38
C SER A 246 11.94 -15.05 -4.30
N LEU A 247 12.97 -15.64 -3.65
CA LEU A 247 13.77 -14.96 -2.64
C LEU A 247 15.14 -14.59 -3.24
N THR A 248 15.63 -13.41 -2.90
CA THR A 248 17.03 -13.03 -3.17
C THR A 248 17.99 -13.85 -2.30
N LEU A 249 19.28 -13.85 -2.64
CA LEU A 249 20.30 -14.52 -1.84
C LEU A 249 20.36 -13.96 -0.41
N ASP A 250 20.19 -12.65 -0.25
CA ASP A 250 20.18 -11.97 1.05
C ASP A 250 18.94 -12.33 1.87
N GLU A 251 17.76 -12.36 1.23
CA GLU A 251 16.51 -12.82 1.85
C GLU A 251 16.62 -14.28 2.31
N ALA A 252 17.16 -15.16 1.46
CA ALA A 252 17.38 -16.56 1.81
C ALA A 252 18.39 -16.74 2.95
N SER A 253 19.44 -15.91 3.01
CA SER A 253 20.43 -15.91 4.09
C SER A 253 19.81 -15.55 5.43
N ILE A 254 19.03 -14.46 5.47
CA ILE A 254 18.31 -14.04 6.69
C ILE A 254 17.29 -15.11 7.10
N LEU A 255 16.55 -15.68 6.15
CA LEU A 255 15.58 -16.73 6.44
C LEU A 255 16.22 -17.96 7.10
N ARG A 256 17.40 -18.39 6.63
CA ARG A 256 18.13 -19.51 7.26
C ARG A 256 18.49 -19.21 8.72
N LEU A 257 18.97 -18.00 9.01
CA LEU A 257 19.29 -17.59 10.38
C LEU A 257 18.03 -17.55 11.27
N LEU A 258 16.90 -17.11 10.74
CA LEU A 258 15.61 -17.13 11.45
C LEU A 258 15.12 -18.55 11.72
N CYS A 259 15.32 -19.50 10.80
CA CYS A 259 14.97 -20.90 11.02
C CYS A 259 15.80 -21.54 12.15
N GLU A 260 17.06 -21.14 12.30
CA GLU A 260 17.93 -21.61 13.40
C GLU A 260 17.60 -20.92 14.73
N LYS A 261 17.37 -19.60 14.69
CA LYS A 261 17.09 -18.77 15.87
C LYS A 261 15.94 -17.79 15.56
N PRO A 262 14.67 -18.18 15.77
CA PRO A 262 13.51 -17.37 15.39
C PRO A 262 13.41 -16.01 16.08
N LEU A 263 14.02 -15.86 17.25
CA LEU A 263 14.01 -14.64 18.06
C LEU A 263 15.34 -13.85 17.98
N ILE A 264 16.13 -14.07 16.93
CA ILE A 264 17.35 -13.31 16.68
C ILE A 264 17.03 -11.82 16.45
N SER A 265 17.81 -10.92 17.06
CA SER A 265 17.60 -9.47 16.93
C SER A 265 18.10 -8.95 15.58
N ALA A 266 17.58 -7.81 15.12
CA ALA A 266 18.06 -7.16 13.90
C ALA A 266 19.55 -6.78 13.99
N SER A 267 20.03 -6.41 15.19
CA SER A 267 21.45 -6.13 15.43
C SER A 267 22.32 -7.38 15.29
N GLU A 268 21.88 -8.53 15.81
CA GLU A 268 22.64 -9.78 15.69
C GLU A 268 22.61 -10.30 14.23
N LEU A 269 21.49 -10.16 13.53
CA LEU A 269 21.40 -10.43 12.09
C LEU A 269 22.36 -9.55 11.28
N SER A 270 22.42 -8.26 11.58
CA SER A 270 23.35 -7.31 10.96
C SER A 270 24.80 -7.75 11.13
N GLN A 271 25.21 -8.12 12.35
CA GLN A 271 26.56 -8.61 12.63
C GLN A 271 26.88 -9.91 11.89
N ARG A 272 25.94 -10.86 11.84
CA ARG A 272 26.17 -12.18 11.19
C ARG A 272 26.18 -12.11 9.66
N THR A 273 25.44 -11.17 9.09
CA THR A 273 25.31 -11.02 7.64
C THR A 273 26.26 -9.98 7.04
N GLY A 274 26.83 -9.10 7.87
CA GLY A 274 27.66 -7.97 7.43
C GLY A 274 26.85 -6.80 6.83
N MET A 275 25.51 -6.85 6.88
CA MET A 275 24.63 -5.81 6.37
C MET A 275 24.35 -4.75 7.45
N SER A 276 23.98 -3.53 7.05
CA SER A 276 23.53 -2.50 8.00
C SER A 276 22.17 -2.89 8.62
N ILE A 277 21.89 -2.40 9.83
CA ILE A 277 20.61 -2.64 10.51
C ILE A 277 19.40 -2.21 9.66
N PRO A 278 19.40 -1.03 8.99
CA PRO A 278 18.30 -0.64 8.11
C PRO A 278 18.06 -1.62 6.96
N THR A 279 19.14 -2.13 6.34
CA THR A 279 19.05 -3.13 5.27
C THR A 279 18.43 -4.43 5.79
N VAL A 280 18.87 -4.90 6.96
CA VAL A 280 18.30 -6.09 7.60
C VAL A 280 16.81 -5.91 7.89
N GLN A 281 16.40 -4.75 8.43
CA GLN A 281 15.01 -4.46 8.69
C GLN A 281 14.16 -4.43 7.41
N LYS A 282 14.71 -3.85 6.32
CA LYS A 282 14.05 -3.85 5.01
C LYS A 282 13.86 -5.27 4.47
N LEU A 283 14.88 -6.12 4.58
CA LEU A 283 14.79 -7.53 4.17
C LEU A 283 13.83 -8.34 5.04
N LEU A 284 13.78 -8.08 6.36
CA LEU A 284 12.80 -8.71 7.25
C LEU A 284 11.36 -8.32 6.89
N LYS A 285 11.12 -7.03 6.58
CA LYS A 285 9.82 -6.56 6.09
C LYS A 285 9.46 -7.25 4.77
N SER A 286 10.40 -7.29 3.82
CA SER A 286 10.21 -7.99 2.54
C SER A 286 9.88 -9.47 2.73
N LEU A 287 10.61 -10.18 3.60
CA LEU A 287 10.37 -11.59 3.92
C LEU A 287 8.99 -11.83 4.54
N ARG A 288 8.56 -10.96 5.46
CA ARG A 288 7.21 -11.03 6.04
C ARG A 288 6.13 -10.90 4.97
N ILE A 289 6.26 -9.92 4.08
CA ILE A 289 5.32 -9.68 2.98
C ILE A 289 5.33 -10.85 1.98
N LYS A 290 6.53 -11.28 1.53
CA LYS A 290 6.67 -12.28 0.47
C LYS A 290 6.30 -13.69 0.90
N ALA A 291 6.71 -14.07 2.11
CA ALA A 291 6.65 -15.45 2.56
C ALA A 291 5.77 -15.65 3.80
N ASN A 292 5.06 -14.61 4.24
CA ASN A 292 4.18 -14.65 5.40
C ASN A 292 4.87 -15.26 6.63
N ILE A 293 6.14 -14.87 6.86
CA ILE A 293 6.98 -15.46 7.91
C ILE A 293 6.60 -14.86 9.25
N TRP A 294 6.10 -15.70 10.15
CA TRP A 294 5.81 -15.35 11.54
C TRP A 294 6.63 -16.22 12.49
N PRO A 295 7.26 -15.64 13.52
CA PRO A 295 7.83 -16.45 14.59
C PRO A 295 6.69 -17.20 15.27
N SER A 296 6.78 -18.52 15.31
CA SER A 296 5.83 -19.38 16.00
C SER A 296 6.56 -20.17 17.09
N LEU A 297 5.90 -20.30 18.24
CA LEU A 297 6.37 -21.18 19.31
C LEU A 297 5.83 -22.58 19.02
N LEU A 298 6.72 -23.52 18.75
CA LEU A 298 6.36 -24.93 18.67
C LEU A 298 6.34 -25.50 20.09
N VAL A 299 5.15 -25.85 20.56
CA VAL A 299 4.92 -26.41 21.88
C VAL A 299 4.69 -27.91 21.76
N ASP A 300 5.38 -28.69 22.58
CA ASP A 300 5.09 -30.13 22.72
C ASP A 300 3.78 -30.31 23.50
N THR A 301 2.69 -30.48 22.77
CA THR A 301 1.33 -30.56 23.33
C THR A 301 1.16 -31.72 24.31
N ASN A 302 1.94 -32.80 24.17
CA ASN A 302 1.87 -33.95 25.07
C ASN A 302 2.32 -33.59 26.49
N LYS A 303 3.28 -32.66 26.63
CA LYS A 303 3.73 -32.17 27.95
C LYS A 303 2.68 -31.33 28.67
N PHE A 304 1.69 -30.81 27.94
CA PHE A 304 0.58 -30.03 28.49
C PHE A 304 -0.70 -30.85 28.63
N GLY A 305 -0.59 -32.18 28.50
CA GLY A 305 -1.75 -33.07 28.59
C GLY A 305 -2.73 -32.90 27.43
N VAL A 306 -2.33 -32.34 26.29
CA VAL A 306 -3.22 -32.16 25.14
C VAL A 306 -3.03 -33.33 24.17
N ILE A 307 -4.13 -34.04 23.89
CA ILE A 307 -4.14 -35.22 23.02
C ILE A 307 -4.62 -34.82 21.62
N GLY A 308 -3.85 -35.24 20.61
CA GLY A 308 -4.22 -35.08 19.21
C GLY A 308 -5.17 -36.19 18.74
N PHE A 309 -6.30 -35.82 18.16
CA PHE A 309 -7.23 -36.73 17.50
C PHE A 309 -7.28 -36.42 16.00
N LEU A 310 -7.16 -37.46 15.18
CA LEU A 310 -7.33 -37.37 13.73
C LEU A 310 -8.66 -38.03 13.37
N VAL A 311 -9.61 -37.25 12.87
CA VAL A 311 -10.97 -37.70 12.55
C VAL A 311 -11.20 -37.57 11.05
N SER A 312 -11.43 -38.69 10.39
CA SER A 312 -11.85 -38.71 9.00
C SER A 312 -13.37 -38.60 8.93
N LEU A 313 -13.88 -37.69 8.10
CA LEU A 313 -15.32 -37.48 7.90
C LEU A 313 -15.68 -37.62 6.42
N LYS A 314 -16.86 -38.21 6.19
CA LYS A 314 -17.50 -38.27 4.88
C LYS A 314 -18.63 -37.25 4.85
N GLY A 315 -18.48 -36.22 4.05
CA GLY A 315 -19.48 -35.18 3.88
C GLY A 315 -20.54 -35.63 2.87
N ARG A 316 -21.80 -35.28 3.09
CA ARG A 316 -22.77 -35.38 1.98
C ARG A 316 -22.47 -34.27 0.96
N PRO A 317 -22.59 -34.55 -0.36
CA PRO A 317 -22.49 -33.52 -1.38
C PRO A 317 -23.44 -32.37 -1.08
N GLY A 318 -22.95 -31.12 -1.14
CA GLY A 318 -23.74 -29.91 -0.91
C GLY A 318 -23.69 -29.34 0.52
N ILE A 319 -23.35 -30.12 1.55
CA ILE A 319 -23.25 -29.63 2.95
C ILE A 319 -21.81 -29.54 3.46
N THR A 320 -20.82 -29.90 2.65
CA THR A 320 -19.41 -29.96 3.08
C THR A 320 -18.89 -28.60 3.59
N SER A 321 -19.32 -27.49 3.00
CA SER A 321 -18.92 -26.15 3.46
C SER A 321 -19.50 -25.80 4.83
N GLU A 322 -20.80 -26.05 5.04
CA GLU A 322 -21.47 -25.84 6.33
C GLU A 322 -20.86 -26.73 7.43
N LEU A 323 -20.50 -27.98 7.07
CA LEU A 323 -19.81 -28.90 7.97
C LEU A 323 -18.42 -28.38 8.36
N ILE A 324 -17.67 -27.82 7.41
CA ILE A 324 -16.36 -27.20 7.69
C ILE A 324 -16.53 -26.05 8.67
N GLU A 325 -17.49 -25.16 8.45
CA GLU A 325 -17.77 -24.02 9.35
C GLU A 325 -18.14 -24.49 10.76
N ALA A 326 -19.01 -25.50 10.87
CA ALA A 326 -19.40 -26.07 12.15
C ALA A 326 -18.21 -26.71 12.88
N ILE A 327 -17.32 -27.41 12.16
CA ILE A 327 -16.12 -28.01 12.75
C ILE A 327 -15.11 -26.94 13.17
N TRP A 328 -14.94 -25.90 12.36
CA TRP A 328 -14.02 -24.80 12.64
C TRP A 328 -14.43 -23.97 13.86
N ALA A 329 -15.73 -23.94 14.17
CA ALA A 329 -16.25 -23.32 15.39
C ALA A 329 -15.82 -24.04 16.68
N PHE A 330 -15.31 -25.28 16.60
CA PHE A 330 -14.78 -25.97 17.79
C PHE A 330 -13.39 -25.41 18.15
N PRO A 331 -13.20 -24.92 19.39
CA PRO A 331 -11.96 -24.25 19.80
C PRO A 331 -10.72 -25.17 19.80
N TYR A 332 -10.93 -26.49 19.77
CA TYR A 332 -9.88 -27.50 19.71
C TYR A 332 -9.61 -28.01 18.30
N CYS A 333 -10.34 -27.54 17.28
CA CYS A 333 -10.04 -27.86 15.90
C CYS A 333 -8.78 -27.11 15.47
N GLY A 334 -7.70 -27.84 15.20
CA GLY A 334 -6.44 -27.24 14.76
C GLY A 334 -6.38 -27.07 13.26
N ARG A 335 -6.79 -28.10 12.50
CA ARG A 335 -6.73 -28.11 11.03
C ARG A 335 -7.82 -28.97 10.42
N ILE A 336 -8.28 -28.58 9.23
CA ILE A 336 -9.17 -29.35 8.37
C ILE A 336 -8.52 -29.46 7.00
N TYR A 337 -8.41 -30.69 6.49
CA TYR A 337 -7.94 -30.97 5.15
C TYR A 337 -9.08 -31.53 4.31
N LYS A 338 -9.33 -30.94 3.14
CA LYS A 338 -10.12 -31.60 2.10
C LYS A 338 -9.26 -32.68 1.47
N VAL A 339 -9.75 -33.91 1.47
CA VAL A 339 -9.03 -35.07 0.94
C VAL A 339 -9.84 -35.69 -0.19
N PHE A 340 -9.15 -36.22 -1.19
CA PHE A 340 -9.77 -36.93 -2.30
C PHE A 340 -9.71 -38.44 -2.01
N GLY A 341 -10.87 -39.09 -1.87
CA GLY A 341 -10.94 -40.52 -1.57
C GLY A 341 -12.31 -40.95 -1.07
N GLU A 342 -12.35 -42.03 -0.28
CA GLU A 342 -13.60 -42.55 0.31
C GLU A 342 -14.21 -41.63 1.38
N MET A 343 -13.36 -40.75 1.94
CA MET A 343 -13.65 -39.70 2.90
C MET A 343 -13.38 -38.35 2.22
N ASP A 344 -14.09 -37.31 2.65
CA ASP A 344 -14.01 -35.98 2.04
C ASP A 344 -13.20 -35.01 2.88
N LEU A 345 -13.12 -35.25 4.19
CA LEU A 345 -12.46 -34.37 5.15
C LEU A 345 -11.59 -35.18 6.13
N LEU A 346 -10.45 -34.61 6.48
CA LEU A 346 -9.59 -35.06 7.56
C LEU A 346 -9.41 -33.90 8.54
N CYS A 347 -9.94 -34.05 9.75
CA CYS A 347 -9.94 -33.01 10.77
C CYS A 347 -9.00 -33.39 11.91
N TYR A 348 -8.15 -32.46 12.32
CA TYR A 348 -7.20 -32.65 13.41
C TYR A 348 -7.62 -31.80 14.61
N PHE A 349 -7.79 -32.44 15.76
CA PHE A 349 -8.23 -31.81 17.01
C PHE A 349 -7.17 -31.97 18.10
N HIS A 350 -6.99 -30.92 18.90
CA HIS A 350 -6.12 -30.88 20.07
C HIS A 350 -6.97 -30.73 21.33
N ILE A 351 -7.38 -31.85 21.93
CA ILE A 351 -8.30 -31.84 23.07
C ILE A 351 -7.48 -32.04 24.36
N PRO A 352 -7.64 -31.19 25.38
CA PRO A 352 -7.06 -31.42 26.69
C PRO A 352 -7.51 -32.77 27.27
N ALA A 353 -6.56 -33.63 27.60
CA ALA A 353 -6.77 -34.72 28.53
C ALA A 353 -7.08 -34.09 29.89
N ARG A 354 -8.15 -34.56 30.52
CA ARG A 354 -8.62 -34.06 31.82
C ARG A 354 -7.53 -34.01 32.88
#